data_AF-A0A8C7XMV7-F1
#
_entry.id   AF-A0A8C7XMV7-F1
#
_cell.length_a   1.000
_cell.length_b   1.000
_cell.length_c   1.000
_cell.angle_alpha   90.00
_cell.angle_beta   90.00
_cell.angle_gamma   90.00
#
_symmetry.space_group_name_H-M   'P 1'
#
loop_
_entity.id
_entity.type
_entity.pdbx_description
1 polymer ?
#
loop_
_entity_poly.entity_id
_entity_poly.type
_entity_poly.pdbx_seq_one_letter_code
_entity_poly.pdbx_strand_id
1 'polypeptide(L)'
;MRHQQGSALRKYSATSSLLVGEQHKARFNYFYTTLITLIIQGFSCGKIHEATLGLCCGFSSRKSEAVMYHNSSQRKYWIFKSEAELEQKRCSANEAFRKKVIESGKAGMYESMFLKRNEEDVLFRHYERRLLDFCSAFKPPMPKSVVGTAIMYFRRFYLNNSVMEHHPRIIMLTCAYLACKVDEFNVSSTQFVGNLLHETPAGQERVLQQILEYELLLIQQLSFHLVVHNPYRPLEGLLIDLKTRYPALENPESLRKSADDFLTQAVMTDAGLLCSPSQIALTAILNSALRAGLSMESYLTECLGLKEDKDSLSKMYDLMRRTKSLLKKYELPKAEEVNVYKQKLERIHAEFSSSSK
;
A
#
# COMPACT_ATOMS: atom_id res chain seq x y z
N MET A 1 -47.13 -9.43 42.64
CA MET A 1 -46.50 -10.04 41.44
C MET A 1 -46.74 -9.22 40.15
N ARG A 2 -46.39 -7.92 40.11
CA ARG A 2 -46.43 -7.09 38.87
C ARG A 2 -45.19 -6.22 38.65
N HIS A 3 -44.15 -6.37 39.47
CA HIS A 3 -42.90 -5.61 39.35
C HIS A 3 -41.70 -6.40 38.79
N GLN A 4 -41.86 -7.68 38.46
CA GLN A 4 -40.79 -8.51 37.87
C GLN A 4 -40.97 -8.86 36.39
N GLN A 5 -42.09 -8.49 35.74
CA GLN A 5 -42.30 -8.76 34.31
C GLN A 5 -41.82 -7.64 33.37
N GLY A 6 -41.60 -6.41 33.88
CA GLY A 6 -41.16 -5.26 33.07
C GLY A 6 -39.66 -5.20 32.75
N SER A 7 -38.81 -5.91 33.49
CA SER A 7 -37.35 -5.90 33.31
C SER A 7 -36.85 -6.96 32.31
N ALA A 8 -37.61 -8.04 32.10
CA ALA A 8 -37.28 -9.10 31.15
C ALA A 8 -37.56 -8.68 29.69
N LEU A 9 -38.65 -7.95 29.43
CA LEU A 9 -39.02 -7.49 28.08
C LEU A 9 -38.10 -6.38 27.53
N ARG A 10 -37.56 -5.49 28.39
CA ARG A 10 -36.56 -4.49 27.96
C ARG A 10 -35.19 -5.12 27.66
N LYS A 11 -34.82 -6.20 28.36
CA LYS A 11 -33.58 -6.94 28.06
C LYS A 11 -33.69 -7.70 26.73
N TYR A 12 -34.84 -8.33 26.43
CA TYR A 12 -35.07 -9.03 25.16
C TYR A 12 -35.13 -8.10 23.94
N SER A 13 -35.70 -6.89 24.08
CA SER A 13 -35.70 -5.88 23.01
C SER A 13 -34.28 -5.39 22.68
N ALA A 14 -33.44 -5.16 23.71
CA ALA A 14 -32.08 -4.67 23.52
C ALA A 14 -31.13 -5.74 22.93
N THR A 15 -31.24 -7.01 23.35
CA THR A 15 -30.47 -8.11 22.75
C THR A 15 -30.92 -8.45 21.33
N SER A 16 -32.21 -8.30 21.01
CA SER A 16 -32.69 -8.48 19.63
C SER A 16 -32.14 -7.41 18.68
N SER A 17 -32.08 -6.14 19.08
CA SER A 17 -31.45 -5.07 18.27
C SER A 17 -29.92 -5.23 18.13
N LEU A 18 -29.22 -5.75 19.15
CA LEU A 18 -27.79 -6.08 19.08
C LEU A 18 -27.52 -7.28 18.16
N LEU A 19 -28.35 -8.33 18.21
CA LEU A 19 -28.24 -9.52 17.34
C LEU A 19 -28.59 -9.20 15.89
N VAL A 20 -29.55 -8.30 15.62
CA VAL A 20 -29.84 -7.83 14.25
C VAL A 20 -28.68 -7.00 13.70
N GLY A 21 -28.02 -6.19 14.54
CA GLY A 21 -26.80 -5.46 14.18
C GLY A 21 -25.60 -6.37 13.92
N GLU A 22 -25.42 -7.44 14.70
CA GLU A 22 -24.37 -8.45 14.49
C GLU A 22 -24.63 -9.32 13.26
N GLN A 23 -25.89 -9.69 12.98
CA GLN A 23 -26.25 -10.42 11.74
C GLN A 23 -26.11 -9.55 10.49
N HIS A 24 -26.38 -8.24 10.57
CA HIS A 24 -26.09 -7.30 9.49
C HIS A 24 -24.58 -7.10 9.28
N LYS A 25 -23.79 -6.98 10.36
CA LYS A 25 -22.31 -6.95 10.27
C LYS A 25 -21.73 -8.25 9.72
N ALA A 26 -22.25 -9.40 10.11
CA ALA A 26 -21.81 -10.70 9.59
C ALA A 26 -22.21 -10.89 8.12
N ARG A 27 -23.42 -10.49 7.71
CA ARG A 27 -23.83 -10.51 6.29
C ARG A 27 -23.05 -9.50 5.44
N PHE A 28 -22.74 -8.32 5.98
CA PHE A 28 -21.91 -7.32 5.30
C PHE A 28 -20.46 -7.80 5.19
N ASN A 29 -19.86 -8.33 6.27
CA ASN A 29 -18.53 -8.95 6.21
C ASN A 29 -18.48 -10.15 5.26
N TYR A 30 -19.53 -10.96 5.19
CA TYR A 30 -19.59 -12.08 4.26
C TYR A 30 -19.70 -11.59 2.80
N PHE A 31 -20.58 -10.63 2.51
CA PHE A 31 -20.66 -10.01 1.19
C PHE A 31 -19.36 -9.28 0.81
N TYR A 32 -18.70 -8.62 1.75
CA TYR A 32 -17.48 -7.85 1.55
C TYR A 32 -16.26 -8.74 1.37
N THR A 33 -16.13 -9.81 2.17
CA THR A 33 -15.11 -10.84 1.98
C THR A 33 -15.34 -11.55 0.66
N THR A 34 -16.58 -11.90 0.33
CA THR A 34 -16.95 -12.52 -0.96
C THR A 34 -16.66 -11.57 -2.12
N LEU A 35 -16.95 -10.28 -2.00
CA LEU A 35 -16.66 -9.27 -3.02
C LEU A 35 -15.15 -9.08 -3.21
N ILE A 36 -14.38 -9.02 -2.12
CA ILE A 36 -12.91 -8.96 -2.18
C ILE A 36 -12.34 -10.24 -2.81
N THR A 37 -12.81 -11.43 -2.39
CA THR A 37 -12.40 -12.70 -3.00
C THR A 37 -12.79 -12.77 -4.49
N LEU A 38 -13.97 -12.28 -4.87
CA LEU A 38 -14.42 -12.23 -6.27
C LEU A 38 -13.66 -11.20 -7.12
N ILE A 39 -13.26 -10.06 -6.53
CA ILE A 39 -12.39 -9.06 -7.16
C ILE A 39 -10.98 -9.62 -7.35
N ILE A 40 -10.43 -10.32 -6.33
CA ILE A 40 -9.13 -11.02 -6.41
C ILE A 40 -9.17 -12.13 -7.47
N GLN A 41 -10.31 -12.81 -7.63
CA GLN A 41 -10.53 -13.86 -8.64
C GLN A 41 -10.88 -13.33 -10.04
N GLY A 42 -10.91 -12.00 -10.26
CA GLY A 42 -10.99 -11.40 -11.59
C GLY A 42 -12.37 -11.38 -12.26
N PHE A 43 -13.47 -11.48 -11.50
CA PHE A 43 -14.81 -11.39 -12.09
C PHE A 43 -15.23 -9.92 -12.33
N SER A 44 -15.52 -9.58 -13.60
CA SER A 44 -16.09 -8.28 -13.97
C SER A 44 -17.56 -8.15 -13.55
N CYS A 45 -17.95 -6.91 -13.20
CA CYS A 45 -19.22 -6.47 -12.61
C CYS A 45 -20.52 -6.99 -13.28
N GLY A 46 -20.47 -7.45 -14.53
CA GLY A 46 -21.64 -7.92 -15.28
C GLY A 46 -22.15 -9.34 -14.97
N LYS A 47 -21.42 -10.15 -14.19
CA LYS A 47 -21.82 -11.55 -13.86
C LYS A 47 -22.35 -11.75 -12.44
N ILE A 48 -22.61 -10.66 -11.71
CA ILE A 48 -22.98 -10.70 -10.28
C ILE A 48 -24.37 -11.30 -10.05
N HIS A 49 -25.26 -11.27 -11.06
CA HIS A 49 -26.66 -11.66 -10.87
C HIS A 49 -26.95 -13.18 -10.96
N GLU A 50 -26.02 -13.98 -11.47
CA GLU A 50 -26.21 -15.44 -11.67
C GLU A 50 -25.56 -16.31 -10.58
N ALA A 51 -24.64 -15.77 -9.79
CA ALA A 51 -23.85 -16.55 -8.82
C ALA A 51 -24.53 -16.76 -7.46
N THR A 52 -25.68 -16.14 -7.19
CA THR A 52 -26.33 -16.19 -5.87
C THR A 52 -27.18 -17.46 -5.62
N LEU A 53 -27.29 -18.37 -6.59
CA LEU A 53 -28.13 -19.58 -6.49
C LEU A 53 -27.37 -20.92 -6.58
N GLY A 54 -26.03 -20.93 -6.54
CA GLY A 54 -25.23 -22.12 -6.79
C GLY A 54 -24.16 -22.43 -5.74
N LEU A 55 -24.53 -22.50 -4.46
CA LEU A 55 -23.67 -23.07 -3.42
C LEU A 55 -24.18 -24.46 -3.05
N CYS A 56 -23.70 -25.48 -3.77
CA CYS A 56 -23.53 -26.85 -3.27
C CYS A 56 -22.77 -27.68 -4.32
N CYS A 57 -21.67 -28.31 -3.89
CA CYS A 57 -20.80 -29.25 -4.62
C CYS A 57 -19.89 -28.67 -5.73
N GLY A 58 -18.58 -28.78 -5.50
CA GLY A 58 -17.56 -28.73 -6.56
C GLY A 58 -16.40 -27.77 -6.31
N PHE A 59 -15.62 -27.96 -5.23
CA PHE A 59 -14.28 -27.38 -5.11
C PHE A 59 -13.35 -28.10 -6.11
N SER A 60 -13.44 -27.72 -7.39
CA SER A 60 -12.48 -28.09 -8.42
C SER A 60 -11.42 -27.00 -8.50
N SER A 61 -10.17 -27.40 -8.29
CA SER A 61 -8.95 -26.59 -8.38
C SER A 61 -8.89 -25.86 -9.73
N ARG A 62 -9.38 -24.61 -9.77
CA ARG A 62 -9.04 -23.68 -10.84
C ARG A 62 -7.68 -23.09 -10.50
N LYS A 63 -6.64 -23.53 -11.22
CA LYS A 63 -5.37 -22.82 -11.33
C LYS A 63 -5.70 -21.35 -11.63
N SER A 64 -5.42 -20.43 -10.71
CA SER A 64 -5.48 -19.01 -11.05
C SER A 64 -4.44 -18.77 -12.14
N GLU A 65 -4.86 -18.33 -13.32
CA GLU A 65 -3.93 -17.76 -14.29
C GLU A 65 -3.24 -16.60 -13.58
N ALA A 66 -1.94 -16.73 -13.34
CA ALA A 66 -1.17 -15.68 -12.69
C ALA A 66 -1.32 -14.41 -13.52
N VAL A 67 -1.95 -13.38 -12.95
CA VAL A 67 -2.07 -12.08 -13.62
C VAL A 67 -0.67 -11.59 -13.92
N MET A 68 -0.33 -11.53 -15.20
CA MET A 68 0.98 -11.09 -15.64
C MET A 68 1.03 -9.56 -15.63
N TYR A 69 2.17 -8.99 -15.19
CA TYR A 69 2.35 -7.54 -15.08
C TYR A 69 1.98 -6.79 -16.36
N HIS A 70 2.25 -7.36 -17.55
CA HIS A 70 1.98 -6.71 -18.84
C HIS A 70 0.50 -6.42 -19.09
N ASN A 71 -0.42 -7.19 -18.48
CA ASN A 71 -1.87 -6.99 -18.58
C ASN A 71 -2.48 -6.38 -17.31
N SER A 72 -1.64 -6.07 -16.31
CA SER A 72 -2.09 -5.60 -15.00
C SER A 72 -2.67 -4.18 -15.01
N SER A 73 -3.56 -3.91 -14.04
CA SER A 73 -4.02 -2.56 -13.75
C SER A 73 -2.89 -1.64 -13.27
N GLN A 74 -1.87 -2.19 -12.61
CA GLN A 74 -0.68 -1.44 -12.20
C GLN A 74 0.01 -0.81 -13.41
N ARG A 75 0.30 -1.59 -14.46
CA ARG A 75 0.94 -1.06 -15.67
C ARG A 75 0.08 -0.01 -16.37
N LYS A 76 -1.23 -0.20 -16.40
CA LYS A 76 -2.17 0.67 -17.13
C LYS A 76 -2.43 2.00 -16.43
N TYR A 77 -2.56 1.99 -15.11
CA TYR A 77 -3.09 3.14 -14.35
C TYR A 77 -2.15 3.70 -13.28
N TRP A 78 -1.13 2.93 -12.87
CA TRP A 78 -0.27 3.27 -11.74
C TRP A 78 1.22 3.34 -12.10
N ILE A 79 1.53 3.46 -13.39
CA ILE A 79 2.87 3.78 -13.89
C ILE A 79 2.79 5.12 -14.63
N PHE A 80 3.51 6.10 -14.11
CA PHE A 80 3.50 7.48 -14.57
C PHE A 80 4.77 7.80 -15.37
N LYS A 81 4.71 8.85 -16.19
CA LYS A 81 5.80 9.15 -17.14
C LYS A 81 6.98 9.84 -16.48
N SER A 82 6.74 10.61 -15.42
CA SER A 82 7.77 11.46 -14.80
C SER A 82 7.49 11.77 -13.33
N GLU A 83 8.55 12.15 -12.60
CA GLU A 83 8.45 12.69 -11.23
C GLU A 83 7.56 13.95 -11.17
N ALA A 84 7.58 14.78 -12.23
CA ALA A 84 6.79 16.00 -12.31
C ALA A 84 5.28 15.72 -12.35
N GLU A 85 4.85 14.67 -13.05
CA GLU A 85 3.45 14.24 -13.11
C GLU A 85 2.95 13.79 -11.72
N LEU A 86 3.79 13.06 -10.98
CA LEU A 86 3.48 12.66 -9.60
C LEU A 86 3.34 13.87 -8.69
N GLU A 87 4.28 14.82 -8.78
CA GLU A 87 4.26 16.02 -7.94
C GLU A 87 3.06 16.91 -8.28
N GLN A 88 2.69 17.04 -9.55
CA GLN A 88 1.49 17.77 -9.97
C GLN A 88 0.22 17.17 -9.34
N LYS A 89 0.10 15.84 -9.32
CA LYS A 89 -1.04 15.16 -8.68
C LYS A 89 -1.12 15.46 -7.18
N ARG A 90 0.03 15.41 -6.48
CA ARG A 90 0.12 15.73 -5.05
C ARG A 90 -0.25 17.18 -4.76
N CYS A 91 0.26 18.14 -5.55
CA CYS A 91 -0.13 19.54 -5.46
C CYS A 91 -1.62 19.74 -5.69
N SER A 92 -2.18 19.07 -6.71
CA SER A 92 -3.61 19.14 -7.02
C SER A 92 -4.47 18.61 -5.88
N ALA A 93 -4.04 17.52 -5.22
CA ALA A 93 -4.73 16.96 -4.06
C ALA A 93 -4.73 17.93 -2.86
N ASN A 94 -3.59 18.55 -2.58
CA ASN A 94 -3.46 19.58 -1.54
C ASN A 94 -4.38 20.78 -1.81
N GLU A 95 -4.35 21.30 -3.03
CA GLU A 95 -5.18 22.43 -3.45
C GLU A 95 -6.67 22.11 -3.42
N ALA A 96 -7.06 20.92 -3.89
CA ALA A 96 -8.45 20.47 -3.89
C ALA A 96 -9.01 20.42 -2.46
N PHE A 97 -8.23 19.91 -1.50
CA PHE A 97 -8.64 19.93 -0.09
C PHE A 97 -8.78 21.36 0.44
N ARG A 98 -7.79 22.24 0.19
CA ARG A 98 -7.84 23.63 0.66
C ARG A 98 -9.07 24.36 0.10
N LYS A 99 -9.37 24.20 -1.19
CA LYS A 99 -10.56 24.76 -1.84
C LYS A 99 -11.84 24.22 -1.21
N LYS A 100 -11.96 22.89 -1.05
CA LYS A 100 -13.10 22.23 -0.41
C LYS A 100 -13.39 22.79 0.98
N VAL A 101 -12.35 23.06 1.78
CA VAL A 101 -12.51 23.60 3.13
C VAL A 101 -12.94 25.06 3.10
N ILE A 102 -12.32 25.89 2.25
CA ILE A 102 -12.67 27.31 2.11
C ILE A 102 -14.12 27.46 1.63
N GLU A 103 -14.52 26.67 0.62
CA GLU A 103 -15.89 26.65 0.07
C GLU A 103 -16.93 26.16 1.08
N SER A 104 -16.55 25.27 2.00
CA SER A 104 -17.44 24.80 3.07
C SER A 104 -17.76 25.86 4.13
N GLY A 105 -17.18 27.07 4.05
CA GLY A 105 -17.54 28.22 4.88
C GLY A 105 -17.22 28.05 6.37
N LYS A 106 -16.32 27.13 6.74
CA LYS A 106 -15.93 26.88 8.14
C LYS A 106 -15.20 28.10 8.70
N ALA A 107 -15.93 28.91 9.47
CA ALA A 107 -15.42 30.09 10.16
C ALA A 107 -14.33 29.69 11.16
N GLY A 108 -13.07 30.00 10.84
CA GLY A 108 -11.92 29.77 11.73
C GLY A 108 -10.65 29.26 11.05
N MET A 109 -10.77 28.61 9.88
CA MET A 109 -9.60 28.11 9.15
C MET A 109 -9.04 29.17 8.20
N TYR A 110 -7.91 29.78 8.58
CA TYR A 110 -7.17 30.67 7.70
C TYR A 110 -6.22 29.89 6.79
N GLU A 111 -5.91 30.47 5.64
CA GLU A 111 -5.04 29.84 4.65
C GLU A 111 -3.64 29.47 5.20
N SER A 112 -3.19 30.19 6.24
CA SER A 112 -1.94 29.96 6.98
C SER A 112 -1.95 28.70 7.86
N MET A 113 -3.12 28.18 8.23
CA MET A 113 -3.26 26.98 9.05
C MET A 113 -3.08 25.69 8.25
N PHE A 114 -3.30 25.71 6.94
CA PHE A 114 -3.14 24.52 6.10
C PHE A 114 -1.68 24.14 5.91
N LEU A 115 -1.44 22.84 5.73
CA LEU A 115 -0.14 22.31 5.37
C LEU A 115 0.18 22.66 3.92
N LYS A 116 1.39 23.20 3.71
CA LYS A 116 1.95 23.34 2.36
C LYS A 116 2.39 21.98 1.84
N ARG A 117 2.55 21.85 0.53
CA ARG A 117 2.96 20.59 -0.13
C ARG A 117 4.26 20.00 0.45
N ASN A 118 5.26 20.83 0.72
CA ASN A 118 6.51 20.39 1.35
C ASN A 118 6.31 19.87 2.79
N GLU A 119 5.44 20.51 3.57
CA GLU A 119 5.09 20.08 4.93
C GLU A 119 4.35 18.73 4.90
N GLU A 120 3.45 18.55 3.93
CA GLU A 120 2.79 17.26 3.70
C GLU A 120 3.80 16.18 3.29
N ASP A 121 4.82 16.50 2.48
CA ASP A 121 5.87 15.54 2.10
C ASP A 121 6.65 15.03 3.31
N VAL A 122 7.00 15.94 4.22
CA VAL A 122 7.70 15.62 5.47
C VAL A 122 6.88 14.65 6.32
N LEU A 123 5.58 14.90 6.48
CA LEU A 123 4.68 14.00 7.21
C LEU A 123 4.49 12.68 6.48
N PHE A 124 4.28 12.71 5.16
CA PHE A 124 4.14 11.53 4.33
C PHE A 124 5.34 10.59 4.50
N ARG A 125 6.57 11.09 4.32
CA ARG A 125 7.81 10.29 4.47
C ARG A 125 7.97 9.76 5.89
N HIS A 126 7.60 10.55 6.89
CA HIS A 126 7.65 10.10 8.28
C HIS A 126 6.74 8.89 8.51
N TYR A 127 5.47 8.96 8.07
CA TYR A 127 4.53 7.86 8.24
C TYR A 127 4.83 6.68 7.32
N GLU A 128 5.37 6.91 6.14
CA GLU A 128 5.86 5.84 5.29
C GLU A 128 7.00 5.05 5.98
N ARG A 129 7.95 5.76 6.62
CA ARG A 129 8.99 5.08 7.37
C ARG A 129 8.42 4.29 8.55
N ARG A 130 7.46 4.87 9.27
CA ARG A 130 6.75 4.17 10.36
C ARG A 130 5.98 2.94 9.88
N LEU A 131 5.46 2.95 8.65
CA LEU A 131 4.81 1.79 8.03
C LEU A 131 5.79 0.64 7.91
N LEU A 132 6.95 0.94 7.33
CA LEU A 132 8.01 -0.04 7.15
C LEU A 132 8.50 -0.58 8.51
N ASP A 133 8.69 0.29 9.51
CA ASP A 133 9.11 -0.12 10.85
C ASP A 133 8.04 -0.99 11.53
N PHE A 134 6.75 -0.64 11.40
CA PHE A 134 5.62 -1.43 11.91
C PHE A 134 5.58 -2.81 11.27
N CYS A 135 5.65 -2.89 9.93
CA CYS A 135 5.66 -4.14 9.19
C CYS A 135 6.89 -5.01 9.53
N SER A 136 8.05 -4.39 9.75
CA SER A 136 9.30 -5.09 10.06
C SER A 136 9.32 -5.65 11.49
N ALA A 137 8.68 -4.96 12.44
CA ALA A 137 8.53 -5.41 13.83
C ALA A 137 7.31 -6.32 14.05
N PHE A 138 6.49 -6.53 13.02
CA PHE A 138 5.22 -7.24 13.11
C PHE A 138 5.41 -8.72 13.47
N LYS A 139 4.55 -9.23 14.35
CA LYS A 139 4.48 -10.63 14.77
C LYS A 139 3.09 -11.19 14.46
N PRO A 140 2.97 -12.25 13.64
CA PRO A 140 4.02 -13.08 13.00
C PRO A 140 4.81 -12.33 11.92
N PRO A 141 6.02 -12.78 11.54
CA PRO A 141 6.85 -12.06 10.58
C PRO A 141 6.11 -11.84 9.25
N MET A 142 6.00 -10.57 8.86
CA MET A 142 5.28 -10.17 7.65
C MET A 142 6.13 -10.44 6.40
N PRO A 143 5.60 -11.13 5.37
CA PRO A 143 6.33 -11.35 4.12
C PRO A 143 6.66 -10.04 3.39
N LYS A 144 7.82 -9.97 2.74
CA LYS A 144 8.28 -8.78 2.00
C LYS A 144 7.28 -8.32 0.92
N SER A 145 6.54 -9.24 0.30
CA SER A 145 5.49 -8.91 -0.67
C SER A 145 4.38 -8.07 -0.03
N VAL A 146 3.91 -8.48 1.15
CA VAL A 146 2.86 -7.77 1.91
C VAL A 146 3.32 -6.37 2.27
N VAL A 147 4.56 -6.23 2.73
CA VAL A 147 5.16 -4.93 3.06
C VAL A 147 5.23 -4.02 1.83
N GLY A 148 5.71 -4.55 0.70
CA GLY A 148 5.76 -3.80 -0.56
C GLY A 148 4.38 -3.37 -1.05
N THR A 149 3.37 -4.24 -0.93
CA THR A 149 1.97 -3.95 -1.26
C THR A 149 1.41 -2.84 -0.36
N ALA A 150 1.65 -2.90 0.95
CA ALA A 150 1.19 -1.89 1.90
C ALA A 150 1.78 -0.50 1.61
N ILE A 151 3.09 -0.43 1.34
CA ILE A 151 3.78 0.83 0.99
C ILE A 151 3.26 1.38 -0.35
N MET A 152 3.03 0.50 -1.33
CA MET A 152 2.44 0.89 -2.61
C MET A 152 1.04 1.47 -2.43
N TYR A 153 0.18 0.87 -1.60
CA TYR A 153 -1.13 1.43 -1.29
C TYR A 153 -1.04 2.80 -0.64
N PHE A 154 -0.14 2.97 0.33
CA PHE A 154 0.09 4.25 0.99
C PHE A 154 0.50 5.34 -0.01
N ARG A 155 1.42 5.02 -0.92
CA ARG A 155 1.84 5.93 -2.02
C ARG A 155 0.71 6.26 -2.99
N ARG A 156 -0.05 5.27 -3.42
CA ARG A 156 -1.17 5.45 -4.37
C ARG A 156 -2.29 6.29 -3.75
N PHE A 157 -2.59 6.08 -2.47
CA PHE A 157 -3.62 6.81 -1.74
C PHE A 157 -3.28 8.31 -1.67
N TYR A 158 -2.09 8.66 -1.18
CA TYR A 158 -1.65 10.05 -1.04
C TYR A 158 -1.19 10.71 -2.35
N LEU A 159 -1.34 10.03 -3.49
CA LEU A 159 -1.13 10.65 -4.79
C LEU A 159 -2.30 11.59 -5.16
N ASN A 160 -3.52 11.24 -4.76
CA ASN A 160 -4.73 12.00 -5.07
C ASN A 160 -5.49 12.47 -3.81
N ASN A 161 -4.97 12.22 -2.61
CA ASN A 161 -5.58 12.60 -1.33
C ASN A 161 -4.59 13.40 -0.48
N SER A 162 -5.10 14.33 0.34
CA SER A 162 -4.28 15.12 1.27
C SER A 162 -4.17 14.44 2.64
N VAL A 163 -3.04 14.62 3.33
CA VAL A 163 -2.84 14.18 4.73
C VAL A 163 -3.72 14.95 5.71
N MET A 164 -4.17 16.16 5.33
CA MET A 164 -5.09 16.97 6.11
C MET A 164 -6.51 16.40 6.12
N GLU A 165 -6.91 15.70 5.05
CA GLU A 165 -8.23 15.06 4.97
C GLU A 165 -8.26 13.71 5.68
N HIS A 166 -7.20 12.91 5.46
CA HIS A 166 -7.11 11.55 5.98
C HIS A 166 -5.83 11.39 6.77
N HIS A 167 -5.96 11.13 8.07
CA HIS A 167 -4.83 11.08 8.96
C HIS A 167 -3.88 9.89 8.61
N PRO A 168 -2.60 10.15 8.31
CA PRO A 168 -1.66 9.15 7.79
C PRO A 168 -1.36 8.01 8.74
N ARG A 169 -1.50 8.20 10.06
CA ARG A 169 -1.42 7.09 11.03
C ARG A 169 -2.46 6.00 10.76
N ILE A 170 -3.71 6.38 10.47
CA ILE A 170 -4.81 5.43 10.29
C ILE A 170 -4.68 4.79 8.92
N ILE A 171 -4.49 5.58 7.87
CA ILE A 171 -4.30 5.08 6.50
C ILE A 171 -3.12 4.12 6.42
N MET A 172 -2.00 4.41 7.08
CA MET A 172 -0.85 3.49 7.17
C MET A 172 -1.26 2.11 7.69
N LEU A 173 -1.99 2.06 8.80
CA LEU A 173 -2.43 0.81 9.40
C LEU A 173 -3.48 0.11 8.53
N THR A 174 -4.40 0.86 7.93
CA THR A 174 -5.39 0.33 6.97
C THR A 174 -4.71 -0.26 5.73
N CYS A 175 -3.65 0.37 5.21
CA CYS A 175 -2.86 -0.15 4.10
C CYS A 175 -2.19 -1.48 4.46
N ALA A 176 -1.56 -1.57 5.63
CA ALA A 176 -0.97 -2.81 6.11
C ALA A 176 -2.04 -3.91 6.32
N TYR A 177 -3.18 -3.57 6.92
CA TYR A 177 -4.28 -4.49 7.15
C TYR A 177 -4.89 -5.02 5.85
N LEU A 178 -5.15 -4.14 4.88
CA LEU A 178 -5.66 -4.52 3.56
C LEU A 178 -4.64 -5.35 2.78
N ALA A 179 -3.35 -5.01 2.85
CA ALA A 179 -2.30 -5.80 2.22
C ALA A 179 -2.25 -7.23 2.77
N CYS A 180 -2.39 -7.41 4.09
CA CYS A 180 -2.46 -8.75 4.68
C CYS A 180 -3.62 -9.57 4.09
N LYS A 181 -4.79 -8.96 3.88
CA LYS A 181 -5.95 -9.64 3.28
C LYS A 181 -5.72 -10.00 1.81
N VAL A 182 -5.19 -9.06 1.02
CA VAL A 182 -5.01 -9.23 -0.44
C VAL A 182 -3.93 -10.25 -0.77
N ASP A 183 -2.82 -10.27 -0.02
CA ASP A 183 -1.72 -11.23 -0.21
C ASP A 183 -1.95 -12.54 0.57
N GLU A 184 -3.16 -12.78 1.09
CA GLU A 184 -3.56 -13.99 1.83
C GLU A 184 -2.67 -14.29 3.07
N PHE A 185 -2.10 -13.26 3.67
CA PHE A 185 -1.37 -13.36 4.93
C PHE A 185 -2.37 -13.44 6.10
N ASN A 186 -2.65 -14.67 6.53
CA ASN A 186 -3.70 -14.96 7.51
C ASN A 186 -3.35 -14.47 8.92
N VAL A 187 -3.83 -13.27 9.26
CA VAL A 187 -3.68 -12.65 10.58
C VAL A 187 -5.05 -12.15 11.04
N SER A 188 -5.43 -12.48 12.27
CA SER A 188 -6.70 -12.00 12.83
C SER A 188 -6.67 -10.49 13.08
N SER A 189 -7.85 -9.84 13.08
CA SER A 189 -7.95 -8.42 13.41
C SER A 189 -7.37 -8.09 14.79
N THR A 190 -7.63 -8.94 15.78
CA THR A 190 -7.11 -8.81 17.15
C THR A 190 -5.60 -8.95 17.20
N GLN A 191 -5.03 -9.89 16.45
CA GLN A 191 -3.59 -10.08 16.37
C GLN A 191 -2.91 -8.91 15.64
N PHE A 192 -3.56 -8.35 14.62
CA PHE A 192 -3.06 -7.18 13.92
C PHE A 192 -2.93 -5.97 14.86
N VAL A 193 -3.99 -5.60 15.57
CA VAL A 193 -3.92 -4.47 16.52
C VAL A 193 -3.13 -4.79 17.78
N GLY A 194 -2.98 -6.07 18.14
CA GLY A 194 -2.09 -6.51 19.21
C GLY A 194 -0.61 -6.17 18.98
N ASN A 195 -0.20 -5.91 17.74
CA ASN A 195 1.14 -5.42 17.42
C ASN A 195 1.33 -3.92 17.73
N LEU A 196 0.27 -3.19 18.10
CA LEU A 196 0.34 -1.81 18.57
C LEU A 196 0.71 -1.80 20.07
N LEU A 197 1.98 -2.07 20.36
CA LEU A 197 2.48 -2.25 21.73
C LEU A 197 2.34 -1.01 22.64
N HIS A 198 2.19 0.18 22.04
CA HIS A 198 2.04 1.44 22.77
C HIS A 198 0.57 1.77 23.10
N GLU A 199 -0.39 1.01 22.58
CA GLU A 199 -1.81 1.24 22.78
C GLU A 199 -2.36 0.33 23.88
N THR A 200 -3.26 0.87 24.70
CA THR A 200 -4.03 0.05 25.64
C THR A 200 -5.01 -0.86 24.88
N PRO A 201 -5.52 -1.96 25.47
CA PRO A 201 -6.50 -2.81 24.80
C PRO A 201 -7.74 -2.04 24.28
N ALA A 202 -8.20 -1.04 25.03
CA ALA A 202 -9.28 -0.15 24.59
C ALA A 202 -8.87 0.76 23.42
N GLY A 203 -7.61 1.21 23.38
CA GLY A 203 -7.05 1.97 22.26
C GLY A 203 -6.92 1.11 21.00
N GLN A 204 -6.46 -0.13 21.14
CA GLN A 204 -6.35 -1.10 20.05
C GLN A 204 -7.71 -1.35 19.39
N GLU A 205 -8.77 -1.51 20.18
CA GLU A 205 -10.14 -1.69 19.66
C GLU A 205 -10.63 -0.45 18.90
N ARG A 206 -10.38 0.76 19.41
CA ARG A 206 -10.72 2.01 18.69
C ARG A 206 -9.98 2.12 17.37
N VAL A 207 -8.69 1.81 17.36
CA VAL A 207 -7.89 1.82 16.13
C VAL A 207 -8.39 0.77 15.16
N LEU A 208 -8.80 -0.41 15.63
CA LEU A 208 -9.41 -1.44 14.78
C LEU A 208 -10.69 -0.92 14.12
N GLN A 209 -11.57 -0.26 14.88
CA GLN A 209 -12.79 0.33 14.34
C GLN A 209 -12.47 1.36 13.25
N GLN A 210 -11.51 2.24 13.49
CA GLN A 210 -11.04 3.20 12.48
C GLN A 210 -10.45 2.48 11.25
N ILE A 211 -9.66 1.43 11.42
CA ILE A 211 -9.12 0.66 10.28
C ILE A 211 -10.25 0.12 9.40
N LEU A 212 -11.30 -0.43 10.02
CA LEU A 212 -12.45 -0.99 9.31
C LEU A 212 -13.30 0.07 8.61
N GLU A 213 -13.46 1.26 9.22
CA GLU A 213 -14.15 2.40 8.59
C GLU A 213 -13.42 2.90 7.35
N TYR A 214 -12.09 2.99 7.41
CA TYR A 214 -11.26 3.46 6.31
C TYR A 214 -10.97 2.39 5.25
N GLU A 215 -11.31 1.11 5.49
CA GLU A 215 -10.99 0.00 4.58
C GLU A 215 -11.65 0.18 3.21
N LEU A 216 -12.96 0.45 3.17
CA LEU A 216 -13.67 0.66 1.91
C LEU A 216 -13.19 1.94 1.20
N LEU A 217 -12.96 3.01 1.96
CA LEU A 217 -12.44 4.26 1.41
C LEU A 217 -11.08 4.02 0.73
N LEU A 218 -10.17 3.27 1.37
CA LEU A 218 -8.88 2.93 0.78
C LEU A 218 -9.07 2.18 -0.56
N ILE A 219 -9.92 1.16 -0.60
CA ILE A 219 -10.19 0.38 -1.83
C ILE A 219 -10.73 1.28 -2.95
N GLN A 220 -11.64 2.20 -2.64
CA GLN A 220 -12.18 3.18 -3.59
C GLN A 220 -11.10 4.11 -4.13
N GLN A 221 -10.25 4.65 -3.26
CA GLN A 221 -9.14 5.55 -3.64
C GLN A 221 -8.06 4.82 -4.46
N LEU A 222 -7.93 3.50 -4.28
CA LEU A 222 -7.10 2.64 -5.13
C LEU A 222 -7.79 2.24 -6.45
N SER A 223 -8.98 2.77 -6.76
CA SER A 223 -9.78 2.42 -7.94
C SER A 223 -10.01 0.91 -8.06
N PHE A 224 -10.12 0.20 -6.93
CA PHE A 224 -10.23 -1.27 -6.85
C PHE A 224 -9.05 -2.04 -7.48
N HIS A 225 -7.92 -1.36 -7.74
CA HIS A 225 -6.70 -1.95 -8.29
C HIS A 225 -5.80 -2.54 -7.18
N LEU A 226 -6.27 -3.63 -6.57
CA LEU A 226 -5.63 -4.24 -5.40
C LEU A 226 -4.38 -5.08 -5.73
N VAL A 227 -4.29 -5.65 -6.93
CA VAL A 227 -3.11 -6.45 -7.30
C VAL A 227 -1.89 -5.54 -7.50
N VAL A 228 -0.87 -5.73 -6.65
CA VAL A 228 0.43 -5.05 -6.74
C VAL A 228 1.53 -6.06 -7.08
N HIS A 229 2.25 -5.79 -8.16
CA HIS A 229 3.42 -6.56 -8.55
C HIS A 229 4.66 -5.98 -7.88
N ASN A 230 5.24 -6.76 -6.96
CA ASN A 230 6.45 -6.39 -6.22
C ASN A 230 7.74 -6.84 -6.93
N PRO A 231 8.87 -6.11 -6.77
CA PRO A 231 10.14 -6.41 -7.45
C PRO A 231 10.87 -7.65 -6.90
N TYR A 232 10.46 -8.19 -5.75
CA TYR A 232 11.08 -9.38 -5.14
C TYR A 232 10.95 -10.63 -6.02
N ARG A 233 9.79 -10.84 -6.66
CA ARG A 233 9.58 -12.02 -7.53
C ARG A 233 10.43 -11.95 -8.81
N PRO A 234 10.49 -10.82 -9.55
CA PRO A 234 11.45 -10.66 -10.64
C PRO A 234 12.91 -10.79 -10.22
N LEU A 235 13.28 -10.35 -9.01
CA LEU A 235 14.64 -10.52 -8.49
C LEU A 235 15.04 -12.01 -8.43
N GLU A 236 14.18 -12.87 -7.86
CA GLU A 236 14.44 -14.31 -7.81
C GLU A 236 14.57 -14.92 -9.21
N GLY A 237 13.70 -14.52 -10.14
CA GLY A 237 13.76 -14.98 -11.53
C GLY A 237 15.08 -14.61 -12.20
N LEU A 238 15.54 -13.37 -12.02
CA LEU A 238 16.81 -12.90 -12.57
C LEU A 238 18.03 -13.56 -11.89
N LEU A 239 17.98 -13.86 -10.59
CA LEU A 239 19.05 -14.60 -9.90
C LEU A 239 19.15 -16.04 -10.42
N ILE A 240 18.03 -16.72 -10.68
CA ILE A 240 18.03 -18.05 -11.30
C ILE A 240 18.58 -17.98 -12.72
N ASP A 241 18.19 -16.96 -13.48
CA ASP A 241 18.67 -16.72 -14.83
C ASP A 241 20.19 -16.52 -14.88
N LEU A 242 20.74 -15.72 -13.96
CA LEU A 242 22.19 -15.53 -13.82
C LEU A 242 22.92 -16.84 -13.49
N LYS A 243 22.39 -17.65 -12.56
CA LYS A 243 22.98 -18.95 -12.20
C LYS A 243 23.03 -19.94 -13.37
N THR A 244 22.06 -19.86 -14.27
CA THR A 244 21.89 -20.84 -15.35
C THR A 244 22.56 -20.41 -16.65
N ARG A 245 22.51 -19.12 -16.98
CA ARG A 245 22.95 -18.59 -18.27
C ARG A 245 24.21 -17.72 -18.21
N TYR A 246 24.70 -17.38 -17.02
CA TYR A 246 25.89 -16.54 -16.87
C TYR A 246 26.98 -17.21 -16.00
N PRO A 247 27.72 -18.21 -16.55
CA PRO A 247 28.75 -18.95 -15.82
C PRO A 247 29.94 -18.10 -15.36
N ALA A 248 30.14 -16.93 -15.98
CA ALA A 248 31.20 -15.98 -15.62
C ALA A 248 31.03 -15.41 -14.20
N LEU A 249 29.83 -15.54 -13.60
CA LEU A 249 29.57 -15.16 -12.23
C LEU A 249 29.61 -16.40 -11.32
N GLU A 250 30.74 -16.62 -10.65
CA GLU A 250 30.97 -17.81 -9.81
C GLU A 250 29.94 -17.96 -8.68
N ASN A 251 29.52 -16.85 -8.05
CA ASN A 251 28.55 -16.89 -6.96
C ASN A 251 27.50 -15.77 -7.04
N PRO A 252 26.38 -15.98 -7.77
CA PRO A 252 25.29 -15.00 -7.85
C PRO A 252 24.58 -14.73 -6.51
N GLU A 253 24.67 -15.65 -5.55
CA GLU A 253 24.08 -15.46 -4.21
C GLU A 253 24.78 -14.35 -3.41
N SER A 254 26.04 -14.07 -3.71
CA SER A 254 26.76 -12.93 -3.11
C SER A 254 26.06 -11.59 -3.38
N LEU A 255 25.36 -11.46 -4.51
CA LEU A 255 24.64 -10.25 -4.89
C LEU A 255 23.29 -10.10 -4.19
N ARG A 256 22.72 -11.20 -3.68
CA ARG A 256 21.34 -11.24 -3.15
C ARG A 256 21.14 -10.23 -2.03
N LYS A 257 22.03 -10.21 -1.03
CA LYS A 257 21.91 -9.31 0.12
C LYS A 257 21.92 -7.84 -0.30
N SER A 258 22.89 -7.44 -1.14
CA SER A 258 22.97 -6.06 -1.64
C SER A 258 21.77 -5.70 -2.53
N ALA A 259 21.25 -6.65 -3.31
CA ALA A 259 20.08 -6.41 -4.15
C ALA A 259 18.80 -6.26 -3.30
N ASP A 260 18.64 -7.07 -2.27
CA ASP A 260 17.55 -6.98 -1.29
C ASP A 260 17.57 -5.64 -0.53
N ASP A 261 18.75 -5.20 -0.10
CA ASP A 261 18.92 -3.90 0.57
C ASP A 261 18.53 -2.76 -0.40
N PHE A 262 18.94 -2.86 -1.66
CA PHE A 262 18.56 -1.90 -2.70
C PHE A 262 17.05 -1.88 -2.95
N LEU A 263 16.39 -3.05 -3.02
CA LEU A 263 14.94 -3.13 -3.20
C LEU A 263 14.19 -2.52 -2.02
N THR A 264 14.65 -2.78 -0.79
CA THR A 264 14.06 -2.21 0.42
C THR A 264 14.12 -0.68 0.40
N GLN A 265 15.23 -0.12 -0.09
CA GLN A 265 15.35 1.33 -0.31
C GLN A 265 14.46 1.81 -1.47
N ALA A 266 14.41 1.08 -2.58
CA ALA A 266 13.64 1.48 -3.76
C ALA A 266 12.12 1.52 -3.49
N VAL A 267 11.60 0.63 -2.66
CA VAL A 267 10.18 0.62 -2.23
C VAL A 267 9.80 1.90 -1.47
N MET A 268 10.76 2.51 -0.77
CA MET A 268 10.60 3.80 -0.09
C MET A 268 10.76 5.01 -1.02
N THR A 269 10.77 4.80 -2.34
CA THR A 269 10.86 5.89 -3.33
C THR A 269 9.73 5.78 -4.35
N ASP A 270 9.58 6.81 -5.19
CA ASP A 270 8.61 6.80 -6.29
C ASP A 270 8.97 5.82 -7.43
N ALA A 271 10.06 5.05 -7.29
CA ALA A 271 10.47 4.05 -8.29
C ALA A 271 9.34 3.07 -8.64
N GLY A 272 8.54 2.63 -7.67
CA GLY A 272 7.42 1.70 -7.90
C GLY A 272 6.24 2.29 -8.69
N LEU A 273 6.16 3.61 -8.81
CA LEU A 273 5.16 4.35 -9.61
C LEU A 273 5.73 4.81 -10.97
N LEU A 274 7.03 4.66 -11.20
CA LEU A 274 7.72 5.16 -12.41
C LEU A 274 8.31 4.03 -13.26
N CYS A 275 8.67 2.92 -12.64
CA CYS A 275 9.38 1.81 -13.27
C CYS A 275 8.61 0.50 -13.05
N SER A 276 8.76 -0.44 -14.00
CA SER A 276 8.21 -1.78 -13.81
C SER A 276 9.00 -2.56 -12.74
N PRO A 277 8.36 -3.54 -12.07
CA PRO A 277 9.01 -4.35 -11.05
C PRO A 277 10.26 -5.09 -11.56
N SER A 278 10.23 -5.57 -12.81
CA SER A 278 11.38 -6.23 -13.45
C SER A 278 12.55 -5.27 -13.69
N GLN A 279 12.27 -4.02 -14.07
CA GLN A 279 13.30 -3.00 -14.25
C GLN A 279 13.95 -2.59 -12.92
N ILE A 280 13.15 -2.49 -11.85
CA ILE A 280 13.67 -2.22 -10.49
C ILE A 280 14.55 -3.38 -10.02
N ALA A 281 14.10 -4.62 -10.21
CA ALA A 281 14.87 -5.81 -9.84
C ALA A 281 16.19 -5.93 -10.63
N LEU A 282 16.16 -5.69 -11.94
CA LEU A 282 17.36 -5.69 -12.77
C LEU A 282 18.33 -4.59 -12.34
N THR A 283 17.81 -3.39 -12.06
CA THR A 283 18.61 -2.28 -11.53
C THR A 283 19.27 -2.64 -10.20
N ALA A 284 18.56 -3.36 -9.32
CA ALA A 284 19.11 -3.83 -8.05
C ALA A 284 20.30 -4.79 -8.25
N ILE A 285 20.17 -5.77 -9.17
CA ILE A 285 21.26 -6.71 -9.47
C ILE A 285 22.44 -5.98 -10.13
N LEU A 286 22.20 -5.16 -11.17
CA LEU A 286 23.24 -4.38 -11.84
C LEU A 286 23.99 -3.47 -10.88
N ASN A 287 23.26 -2.84 -9.94
CA ASN A 287 23.89 -2.02 -8.91
C ASN A 287 24.73 -2.85 -7.93
N SER A 288 24.25 -4.03 -7.51
CA SER A 288 25.00 -4.92 -6.63
C SER A 288 26.26 -5.46 -7.29
N ALA A 289 26.20 -5.87 -8.55
CA ALA A 289 27.38 -6.31 -9.31
C ALA A 289 28.40 -5.18 -9.47
N LEU A 290 27.94 -3.97 -9.81
CA LEU A 290 28.82 -2.81 -9.93
C LEU A 290 29.52 -2.47 -8.60
N ARG A 291 28.83 -2.63 -7.46
CA ARG A 291 29.44 -2.49 -6.12
C ARG A 291 30.45 -3.58 -5.80
N ALA A 292 30.28 -4.78 -6.36
CA ALA A 292 31.21 -5.90 -6.25
C ALA A 292 32.37 -5.81 -7.27
N GLY A 293 32.43 -4.76 -8.10
CA GLY A 293 33.46 -4.60 -9.14
C GLY A 293 33.25 -5.48 -10.38
N LEU A 294 32.05 -6.03 -10.56
CA LEU A 294 31.72 -6.94 -11.66
C LEU A 294 31.04 -6.17 -12.80
N SER A 295 31.51 -6.39 -14.03
CA SER A 295 30.81 -5.93 -15.23
C SER A 295 29.78 -6.97 -15.67
N MET A 296 28.53 -6.55 -15.82
CA MET A 296 27.44 -7.38 -16.36
C MET A 296 27.00 -6.94 -17.76
N GLU A 297 27.86 -6.24 -18.50
CA GLU A 297 27.57 -5.85 -19.89
C GLU A 297 27.30 -7.07 -20.78
N SER A 298 28.14 -8.12 -20.68
CA SER A 298 27.96 -9.38 -21.40
C SER A 298 26.62 -10.04 -21.09
N TYR A 299 26.15 -9.99 -19.84
CA TYR A 299 24.82 -10.50 -19.49
C TYR A 299 23.69 -9.74 -20.20
N LEU A 300 23.77 -8.41 -20.27
CA LEU A 300 22.78 -7.59 -20.96
C LEU A 300 22.78 -7.83 -22.47
N THR A 301 23.96 -7.94 -23.09
CA THR A 301 24.06 -8.11 -24.54
C THR A 301 23.79 -9.54 -25.00
N GLU A 302 24.33 -10.54 -24.30
CA GLU A 302 24.32 -11.95 -24.73
C GLU A 302 23.11 -12.70 -24.17
N CYS A 303 22.80 -12.55 -22.88
CA CYS A 303 21.71 -13.30 -22.24
C CYS A 303 20.35 -12.63 -22.42
N LEU A 304 20.26 -11.31 -22.36
CA LEU A 304 19.01 -10.59 -22.61
C LEU A 304 18.80 -10.25 -24.09
N GLY A 305 19.73 -10.62 -24.98
CA GLY A 305 19.61 -10.44 -26.43
C GLY A 305 19.62 -8.98 -26.89
N LEU A 306 20.12 -8.06 -26.06
CA LEU A 306 20.12 -6.61 -26.36
C LEU A 306 21.31 -6.17 -27.22
N LYS A 307 22.04 -7.10 -27.83
CA LYS A 307 23.24 -6.82 -28.66
C LYS A 307 22.91 -5.94 -29.87
N GLU A 308 21.74 -6.13 -30.47
CA GLU A 308 21.31 -5.40 -31.68
C GLU A 308 20.40 -4.20 -31.37
N ASP A 309 19.74 -4.19 -30.20
CA ASP A 309 18.84 -3.11 -29.77
C ASP A 309 19.54 -2.13 -28.83
N LYS A 310 20.42 -1.30 -29.42
CA LYS A 310 21.18 -0.26 -28.70
C LYS A 310 20.26 0.77 -28.04
N ASP A 311 19.08 1.02 -28.61
CA ASP A 311 18.10 1.98 -28.06
C ASP A 311 17.49 1.46 -26.77
N SER A 312 17.08 0.18 -26.72
CA SER A 312 16.57 -0.43 -25.49
C SER A 312 17.65 -0.55 -24.42
N LEU A 313 18.90 -0.85 -24.81
CA LEU A 313 20.04 -0.86 -23.88
C LEU A 313 20.29 0.53 -23.27
N SER A 314 20.29 1.58 -24.08
CA SER A 314 20.44 2.97 -23.59
C SER A 314 19.31 3.36 -22.64
N LYS A 315 18.05 3.07 -23.01
CA LYS A 315 16.88 3.35 -22.17
C LYS A 315 16.96 2.64 -20.82
N MET A 316 17.51 1.43 -20.78
CA MET A 316 17.71 0.67 -19.55
C MET A 316 18.78 1.28 -18.65
N TYR A 317 19.92 1.71 -19.21
CA TYR A 317 20.94 2.43 -18.44
C TYR A 317 20.42 3.78 -17.91
N ASP A 318 19.64 4.50 -18.70
CA ASP A 318 18.99 5.74 -18.26
C ASP A 318 18.00 5.48 -17.13
N LEU A 319 17.19 4.42 -17.23
CA LEU A 319 16.29 4.01 -16.15
C LEU A 319 17.08 3.67 -14.89
N MET A 320 18.15 2.88 -15.02
CA MET A 320 19.02 2.54 -13.89
C MET A 320 19.59 3.81 -13.22
N ARG A 321 20.03 4.79 -14.02
CA ARG A 321 20.55 6.08 -13.51
C ARG A 321 19.46 6.87 -12.80
N ARG A 322 18.24 6.92 -13.34
CA ARG A 322 17.09 7.59 -12.73
C ARG A 322 16.71 6.94 -11.40
N THR A 323 16.57 5.62 -11.35
CA THR A 323 16.28 4.89 -10.11
C THR A 323 17.36 5.16 -9.06
N LYS A 324 18.65 5.10 -9.42
CA LYS A 324 19.74 5.47 -8.50
C LYS A 324 19.65 6.92 -8.02
N SER A 325 19.28 7.85 -8.90
CA SER A 325 19.06 9.24 -8.51
C SER A 325 17.92 9.40 -7.51
N LEU A 326 16.82 8.66 -7.67
CA LEU A 326 15.69 8.67 -6.75
C LEU A 326 16.11 8.21 -5.35
N LEU A 327 16.87 7.11 -5.27
CA LEU A 327 17.37 6.61 -4.00
C LEU A 327 18.33 7.60 -3.32
N LYS A 328 19.17 8.30 -4.08
CA LYS A 328 20.09 9.31 -3.54
C LYS A 328 19.36 10.56 -3.01
N LYS A 329 18.27 10.96 -3.67
CA LYS A 329 17.44 12.12 -3.26
C LYS A 329 16.54 11.79 -2.06
N TYR A 330 16.39 10.52 -1.71
CA TYR A 330 15.54 10.13 -0.60
C TYR A 330 16.21 10.48 0.72
N GLU A 331 15.73 11.54 1.35
CA GLU A 331 16.16 12.00 2.67
C GLU A 331 15.05 11.75 3.68
N LEU A 332 15.44 11.22 4.84
CA LEU A 332 14.55 11.09 5.98
C LEU A 332 14.28 12.46 6.59
N PRO A 333 13.02 12.77 6.94
CA PRO A 333 12.67 14.06 7.50
C PRO A 333 13.28 14.25 8.89
N LYS A 334 13.70 15.48 9.20
CA LYS A 334 14.23 15.84 10.52
C LYS A 334 13.14 15.75 11.59
N ALA A 335 13.49 15.22 12.77
CA ALA A 335 12.53 15.00 13.85
C ALA A 335 11.86 16.29 14.33
N GLU A 336 12.59 17.41 14.34
CA GLU A 336 12.07 18.73 14.73
C GLU A 336 10.96 19.21 13.79
N GLU A 337 11.20 19.16 12.47
CA GLU A 337 10.23 19.54 11.44
C GLU A 337 8.98 18.65 11.51
N VAL A 338 9.18 17.33 11.66
CA VAL A 338 8.09 16.38 11.83
C VAL A 338 7.22 16.71 13.05
N ASN A 339 7.83 17.08 14.17
CA ASN A 339 7.08 17.41 15.39
C ASN A 339 6.24 18.68 15.21
N VAL A 340 6.78 19.70 14.57
CA VAL A 340 6.06 20.95 14.27
C VAL A 340 4.86 20.67 13.35
N TYR A 341 5.09 19.96 12.24
CA TYR A 341 4.03 19.68 11.27
C TYR A 341 3.00 18.68 11.79
N LYS A 342 3.38 17.76 12.67
CA LYS A 342 2.42 16.89 13.37
C LYS A 342 1.49 17.70 14.26
N GLN A 343 2.02 18.62 15.08
CA GLN A 343 1.18 19.46 15.91
C GLN A 343 0.21 20.30 15.07
N LYS A 344 0.66 20.80 13.93
CA LYS A 344 -0.19 21.50 12.97
C LYS A 344 -1.27 20.57 12.39
N LEU A 345 -0.91 19.35 11.99
CA LEU A 345 -1.85 18.35 11.49
C LEU A 345 -2.93 17.99 12.53
N GLU A 346 -2.55 17.75 13.78
CA GLU A 346 -3.50 17.41 14.85
C GLU A 346 -4.50 18.55 15.12
N ARG A 347 -4.06 19.82 15.04
CA ARG A 347 -4.96 20.98 15.16
C ARG A 347 -5.99 21.01 14.03
N ILE A 348 -5.53 20.78 12.79
CA ILE A 348 -6.41 20.68 11.62
C ILE A 348 -7.47 19.60 11.87
N HIS A 349 -7.07 18.36 12.19
CA HIS A 349 -8.00 17.25 12.45
C HIS A 349 -8.95 17.48 13.64
N ALA A 350 -8.50 18.17 14.69
CA ALA A 350 -9.33 18.52 15.84
C ALA A 350 -10.47 19.48 15.47
N GLU A 351 -10.19 20.48 14.64
CA GLU A 351 -11.20 21.42 14.13
C GLU A 351 -12.23 20.75 13.20
N PHE A 352 -11.81 19.72 12.45
CA PHE A 352 -12.74 18.90 11.66
C PHE A 352 -13.63 18.01 12.53
N SER A 353 -13.07 17.40 13.57
CA SER A 353 -13.78 16.47 14.45
C SER A 353 -14.80 17.16 15.36
N SER A 354 -14.55 18.42 15.75
CA SER A 354 -15.47 19.22 16.56
C SER A 354 -16.69 19.72 15.77
N SER A 355 -16.59 19.81 14.44
CA SER A 355 -17.66 20.31 13.56
C SER A 355 -18.64 19.23 13.07
N SER A 356 -18.36 17.95 13.29
CA SER A 356 -19.23 16.81 12.92
C SER A 356 -20.13 16.33 14.06
N LYS A 357 -20.21 17.07 15.17
CA LYS A 357 -21.08 16.75 16.33
C LYS A 357 -22.29 17.65 16.41
#